data_AF-A0A7I7S2K0-F1
#
_entry.id   AF-A0A7I7S2K0-F1
#
_cell.length_a   1.000
_cell.length_b   1.000
_cell.length_c   1.000
_cell.angle_alpha   90.00
_cell.angle_beta   90.00
_cell.angle_gamma   90.00
#
_symmetry.space_group_name_H-M   'P 1'
#
loop_
_entity.id
_entity.type
_entity.pdbx_description
1 polymer ?
#
loop_
_entity_poly.entity_id
_entity_poly.type
_entity_poly.pdbx_seq_one_letter_code
_entity_poly.pdbx_strand_id
1 'polypeptide(L)'
;MALGLRLAAALAVVGTMVVVGWVQRSPWVVLLATPVFTVLYALGKWNAWKLARRNGGGRQIALSTLVTLPIQAVVAGVFYVLGVGLGRLVVGNRALAPLTAADTITMALLLVVGTAISVAVIRLESTAPAKATGPSAPGGPLTADAVNVEPEIELDIDPSPLTLDTFFVSPEHWRTNAAREALESRSGPVRKPPSAADEDMIAAAETRLGVRLPDTLRALYRVLNGGYVGWLYVPLVPNPRPVYDDWRGAFSIDYSSLASLETLRTVAEHYADFTHDPEDLPENAEHLIVLQARYGDMTLLDYSGGPPPRVLLVNYDKAPGEDPVDLAFDDFDQFFAALRGERDRLRTETPKRDLGPSMGEAPDDQWAGRFWGTSDPHAFYRNAVQRQDGTEPRLAADDALVAATQDRLGLELPANLVALWRERNGGGVAARFVRFSEDAAVRDVEIMRFPVPLEHVVTLAMLSNRMEFAPNEIPWDRAHPGSERLVVLEADHDRAVLLDYRDRRDDDPAVLVVDDLGRPLAEALRFERFDDLLTQLCFQLGRWDDVSVPREADLAEA
;
A
#
# COMPACT_ATOMS: atom_id res chain seq x y z
N MET A 1 -28.77 5.85 14.66
CA MET A 1 -29.02 6.28 16.05
C MET A 1 -28.07 5.60 17.04
N ALA A 2 -27.89 4.27 16.97
CA ALA A 2 -26.97 3.52 17.85
C ALA A 2 -25.49 3.96 17.77
N LEU A 3 -24.94 4.16 16.55
CA LEU A 3 -23.56 4.65 16.38
C LEU A 3 -23.34 6.04 17.02
N GLY A 4 -24.28 6.97 16.83
CA GLY A 4 -24.22 8.29 17.45
C GLY A 4 -24.29 8.23 18.98
N LEU A 5 -25.11 7.31 19.53
CA LEU A 5 -25.19 7.09 20.97
C LEU A 5 -23.91 6.47 21.55
N ARG A 6 -23.27 5.55 20.81
CA ARG A 6 -21.95 4.98 21.17
C ARG A 6 -20.86 6.05 21.22
N LEU A 7 -20.77 6.89 20.19
CA LEU A 7 -19.79 7.97 20.13
C LEU A 7 -20.03 9.00 21.25
N ALA A 8 -21.29 9.36 21.50
CA ALA A 8 -21.65 10.25 22.60
C ALA A 8 -21.29 9.67 23.98
N ALA A 9 -21.53 8.36 24.19
CA ALA A 9 -21.16 7.69 25.44
C ALA A 9 -19.65 7.61 25.63
N ALA A 10 -18.89 7.27 24.58
CA ALA A 10 -17.42 7.24 24.63
C ALA A 10 -16.84 8.63 24.92
N LEU A 11 -17.37 9.67 24.27
CA LEU A 11 -16.99 11.06 24.51
C LEU A 11 -17.32 11.51 25.93
N ALA A 12 -18.45 11.09 26.50
CA ALA A 12 -18.80 11.40 27.89
C ALA A 12 -17.84 10.74 28.89
N VAL A 13 -17.48 9.48 28.65
CA VAL A 13 -16.51 8.73 29.50
C VAL A 13 -15.15 9.41 29.50
N VAL A 14 -14.62 9.71 28.31
CA VAL A 14 -13.34 10.41 28.16
C VAL A 14 -13.40 11.83 28.71
N GLY A 15 -14.46 12.58 28.39
CA GLY A 15 -14.68 13.95 28.86
C GLY A 15 -14.76 14.06 30.38
N THR A 16 -15.24 13.02 31.07
CA THR A 16 -15.24 12.98 32.54
C THR A 16 -13.82 13.08 33.10
N MET A 17 -12.84 12.38 32.51
CA MET A 17 -11.44 12.46 32.97
C MET A 17 -10.81 13.82 32.66
N VAL A 18 -11.18 14.44 31.53
CA VAL A 18 -10.77 15.81 31.21
C VAL A 18 -11.32 16.80 32.23
N VAL A 19 -12.60 16.68 32.62
CA VAL A 19 -13.21 17.56 33.63
C VAL A 19 -12.58 17.36 35.02
N VAL A 20 -12.33 16.12 35.41
CA VAL A 20 -11.62 15.79 36.68
C VAL A 20 -10.23 16.42 36.69
N GLY A 21 -9.50 16.35 35.58
CA GLY A 21 -8.20 17.01 35.42
C GLY A 21 -8.31 18.54 35.45
N TRP A 22 -9.31 19.10 34.76
CA TRP A 22 -9.54 20.55 34.69
C TRP A 22 -9.81 21.16 36.07
N VAL A 23 -10.59 20.47 36.91
CA VAL A 23 -10.86 20.87 38.29
C VAL A 23 -9.67 20.57 39.22
N GLN A 24 -8.57 20.04 38.67
CA GLN A 24 -7.30 19.76 39.37
C GLN A 24 -7.50 18.81 40.56
N ARG A 25 -8.29 17.74 40.37
CA ARG A 25 -8.49 16.67 41.37
C ARG A 25 -7.23 15.82 41.52
N SER A 26 -7.24 14.90 42.49
CA SER A 26 -6.08 14.04 42.76
C SER A 26 -5.78 13.08 41.59
N PRO A 27 -4.50 12.84 41.23
CA PRO A 27 -4.13 11.89 40.18
C PRO A 27 -4.51 10.45 40.54
N TRP A 28 -4.74 10.15 41.82
CA TRP A 28 -5.26 8.85 42.28
C TRP A 28 -6.64 8.51 41.71
N VAL A 29 -7.37 9.50 41.18
CA VAL A 29 -8.63 9.26 40.44
C VAL A 29 -8.41 8.40 39.19
N VAL A 30 -7.23 8.44 38.57
CA VAL A 30 -6.90 7.57 37.43
C VAL A 30 -6.99 6.10 37.84
N LEU A 31 -6.46 5.72 39.01
CA LEU A 31 -6.56 4.33 39.49
C LEU A 31 -8.01 3.90 39.77
N LEU A 32 -8.86 4.83 40.22
CA LEU A 32 -10.29 4.56 40.40
C LEU A 32 -11.03 4.43 39.07
N ALA A 33 -10.62 5.18 38.05
CA ALA A 33 -11.22 5.17 36.72
C ALA A 33 -10.85 3.92 35.91
N THR A 34 -9.65 3.36 36.11
CA THR A 34 -9.15 2.18 35.39
C THR A 34 -10.13 0.99 35.34
N PRO A 35 -10.69 0.49 36.47
CA PRO A 35 -11.66 -0.60 36.42
C PRO A 35 -12.97 -0.19 35.73
N VAL A 36 -13.41 1.07 35.89
CA VAL A 36 -14.63 1.58 35.25
C VAL A 36 -14.47 1.61 33.73
N PHE A 37 -13.37 2.17 33.24
CA PHE A 37 -13.04 2.23 31.82
C PHE A 37 -12.90 0.84 31.22
N THR A 38 -12.26 -0.08 31.94
CA THR A 38 -12.14 -1.49 31.51
C THR A 38 -13.50 -2.17 31.34
N VAL A 39 -14.42 -1.99 32.29
CA VAL A 39 -15.77 -2.56 32.20
C VAL A 39 -16.57 -1.94 31.05
N LEU A 40 -16.53 -0.61 30.90
CA LEU A 40 -17.25 0.08 29.83
C LEU A 40 -16.68 -0.24 28.44
N TYR A 41 -15.36 -0.40 28.32
CA TYR A 41 -14.69 -0.87 27.11
C TYR A 41 -15.12 -2.30 26.75
N ALA A 42 -15.16 -3.20 27.74
CA ALA A 42 -15.60 -4.57 27.53
C ALA A 42 -17.06 -4.65 27.07
N LEU A 43 -17.93 -3.83 27.66
CA LEU A 43 -19.33 -3.71 27.24
C LEU A 43 -19.48 -3.07 25.85
N GLY A 44 -18.61 -2.12 25.49
CA GLY A 44 -18.58 -1.53 24.14
C GLY A 44 -18.15 -2.53 23.06
N LYS A 45 -17.39 -3.57 23.43
CA LYS A 45 -16.98 -4.68 22.57
C LYS A 45 -17.67 -6.00 22.92
N TRP A 46 -18.91 -5.93 23.41
CA TRP A 46 -19.64 -7.06 23.98
C TRP A 46 -19.63 -8.34 23.11
N ASN A 47 -19.79 -8.20 21.79
CA ASN A 47 -19.78 -9.34 20.87
C ASN A 47 -18.41 -10.02 20.76
N ALA A 48 -17.32 -9.24 20.70
CA ALA A 48 -15.95 -9.75 20.70
C ALA A 48 -15.62 -10.48 22.02
N TRP A 49 -16.09 -9.97 23.17
CA TRP A 49 -15.91 -10.63 24.46
C TRP A 49 -16.75 -11.90 24.63
N LYS A 50 -17.97 -11.92 24.05
CA LYS A 50 -18.81 -13.13 23.99
C LYS A 50 -18.17 -14.22 23.11
N LEU A 51 -17.47 -13.81 22.05
CA LEU A 51 -16.71 -14.70 21.17
C LEU A 51 -15.43 -15.24 21.84
N ALA A 52 -14.65 -14.37 22.48
CA ALA A 52 -13.48 -14.76 23.28
C ALA A 52 -13.85 -15.75 24.41
N ARG A 53 -15.02 -15.57 25.04
CA ARG A 53 -15.56 -16.51 26.04
C ARG A 53 -15.89 -17.89 25.47
N ARG A 54 -16.31 -17.96 24.22
CA ARG A 54 -16.64 -19.22 23.53
C ARG A 54 -15.38 -19.96 23.07
N ASN A 55 -14.32 -19.24 22.71
CA ASN A 55 -13.14 -19.83 22.07
C ASN A 55 -12.02 -20.23 23.05
N GLY A 56 -11.80 -19.53 24.18
CA GLY A 56 -10.72 -19.90 25.14
C GLY A 56 -11.11 -19.88 26.62
N GLY A 57 -12.40 -19.89 26.92
CA GLY A 57 -12.91 -20.05 28.30
C GLY A 57 -12.50 -18.93 29.27
N GLY A 58 -12.58 -19.22 30.58
CA GLY A 58 -12.36 -18.22 31.64
C GLY A 58 -10.92 -17.70 31.76
N ARG A 59 -9.92 -18.48 31.32
CA ARG A 59 -8.50 -18.13 31.41
C ARG A 59 -8.12 -17.03 30.42
N GLN A 60 -8.63 -17.09 29.18
CA GLN A 60 -8.36 -16.06 28.18
C GLN A 60 -9.04 -14.73 28.54
N ILE A 61 -10.26 -14.77 29.11
CA ILE A 61 -10.92 -13.57 29.65
C ILE A 61 -10.09 -12.91 30.75
N ALA A 62 -9.53 -13.71 31.67
CA ALA A 62 -8.70 -13.18 32.76
C ALA A 62 -7.43 -12.51 32.22
N LEU A 63 -6.75 -13.14 31.25
CA LEU A 63 -5.56 -12.57 30.60
C LEU A 63 -5.88 -11.29 29.81
N SER A 64 -6.92 -11.31 28.97
CA SER A 64 -7.35 -10.12 28.23
C SER A 64 -7.76 -8.97 29.15
N THR A 65 -8.38 -9.27 30.30
CA THR A 65 -8.70 -8.27 31.32
C THR A 65 -7.44 -7.68 31.95
N LEU A 66 -6.46 -8.53 32.27
CA LEU A 66 -5.17 -8.11 32.84
C LEU A 66 -4.36 -7.22 31.89
N VAL A 67 -4.42 -7.46 30.58
CA VAL A 67 -3.80 -6.61 29.55
C VAL A 67 -4.59 -5.31 29.33
N THR A 68 -5.91 -5.35 29.44
CA THR A 68 -6.75 -4.17 29.22
C THR A 68 -6.60 -3.14 30.33
N LEU A 69 -6.42 -3.56 31.59
CA LEU A 69 -6.27 -2.67 32.74
C LEU A 69 -5.16 -1.60 32.58
N PRO A 70 -3.89 -1.94 32.26
CA PRO A 70 -2.83 -0.94 32.08
C PRO A 70 -3.12 0.00 30.90
N ILE A 71 -3.69 -0.51 29.79
CA ILE A 71 -4.07 0.32 28.64
C ILE A 71 -5.13 1.36 29.07
N GLN A 72 -6.16 0.93 29.80
CA GLN A 72 -7.20 1.85 30.26
C GLN A 72 -6.69 2.85 31.30
N ALA A 73 -5.71 2.46 32.13
CA ALA A 73 -5.04 3.38 33.05
C ALA A 73 -4.28 4.48 32.29
N VAL A 74 -3.57 4.11 31.21
CA VAL A 74 -2.88 5.07 30.33
C VAL A 74 -3.87 6.01 29.66
N VAL A 75 -4.95 5.48 29.07
CA VAL A 75 -5.99 6.28 28.41
C VAL A 75 -6.61 7.28 29.40
N ALA A 76 -7.07 6.81 30.56
CA ALA A 76 -7.62 7.68 31.60
C ALA A 76 -6.59 8.72 32.09
N GLY A 77 -5.31 8.33 32.21
CA GLY A 77 -4.20 9.18 32.59
C GLY A 77 -3.92 10.31 31.58
N VAL A 78 -3.89 10.00 30.28
CA VAL A 78 -3.67 10.99 29.22
C VAL A 78 -4.76 12.05 29.24
N PHE A 79 -6.04 11.65 29.29
CA PHE A 79 -7.14 12.60 29.32
C PHE A 79 -7.21 13.40 30.62
N TYR A 80 -6.84 12.79 31.75
CA TYR A 80 -6.65 13.51 33.00
C TYR A 80 -5.57 14.59 32.88
N VAL A 81 -4.38 14.27 32.35
CA VAL A 81 -3.28 15.23 32.18
C VAL A 81 -3.65 16.35 31.23
N LEU A 82 -4.32 16.03 30.12
CA LEU A 82 -4.88 17.03 29.20
C LEU A 82 -5.83 17.98 29.93
N GLY A 83 -6.74 17.44 30.74
CA GLY A 83 -7.61 18.21 31.61
C GLY A 83 -6.83 19.13 32.56
N VAL A 84 -5.81 18.62 33.25
CA VAL A 84 -4.97 19.42 34.16
C VAL A 84 -4.26 20.55 33.41
N GLY A 85 -3.69 20.26 32.23
CA GLY A 85 -3.03 21.26 31.39
C GLY A 85 -3.99 22.39 31.00
N LEU A 86 -5.17 22.03 30.50
CA LEU A 86 -6.22 22.97 30.14
C LEU A 86 -6.73 23.79 31.35
N GLY A 87 -6.96 23.14 32.49
CA GLY A 87 -7.40 23.79 33.72
C GLY A 87 -6.36 24.78 34.26
N ARG A 88 -5.07 24.46 34.15
CA ARG A 88 -3.98 25.37 34.55
C ARG A 88 -3.86 26.59 33.65
N LEU A 89 -4.11 26.43 32.34
CA LEU A 89 -4.09 27.54 31.38
C LEU A 89 -5.21 28.56 31.63
N VAL A 90 -6.40 28.09 32.01
CA VAL A 90 -7.59 28.96 32.12
C VAL A 90 -7.87 29.41 33.55
N VAL A 91 -7.72 28.52 34.53
CA VAL A 91 -8.10 28.76 35.94
C VAL A 91 -6.87 29.06 36.82
N GLY A 92 -5.66 28.92 36.25
CA GLY A 92 -4.38 29.12 36.93
C GLY A 92 -3.88 27.88 37.68
N ASN A 93 -2.66 27.96 38.20
CA ASN A 93 -2.01 26.85 38.91
C ASN A 93 -2.54 26.74 40.35
N ARG A 94 -3.42 25.77 40.62
CA ARG A 94 -3.92 25.47 41.96
C ARG A 94 -3.25 24.20 42.50
N ALA A 95 -3.23 24.06 43.82
CA ALA A 95 -2.85 22.79 44.43
C ALA A 95 -3.88 21.72 44.07
N LEU A 96 -3.41 20.50 43.76
CA LEU A 96 -4.29 19.38 43.44
C LEU A 96 -5.18 19.07 44.65
N ALA A 97 -6.49 19.06 44.44
CA ALA A 97 -7.44 18.76 45.49
C ALA A 97 -7.31 17.28 45.91
N PRO A 98 -7.42 16.97 47.21
CA PRO A 98 -7.34 15.59 47.68
C PRO A 98 -8.49 14.75 47.14
N LEU A 99 -8.27 13.44 47.10
CA LEU A 99 -9.32 12.46 46.76
C LEU A 99 -10.44 12.55 47.80
N THR A 100 -11.69 12.69 47.36
CA THR A 100 -12.85 12.72 48.25
C THR A 100 -13.92 11.72 47.83
N ALA A 101 -14.93 11.52 48.69
CA ALA A 101 -16.09 10.70 48.37
C ALA A 101 -16.78 11.11 47.06
N ALA A 102 -16.69 12.38 46.67
CA ALA A 102 -17.24 12.87 45.40
C ALA A 102 -16.59 12.21 44.18
N ASP A 103 -15.29 11.90 44.21
CA ASP A 103 -14.61 11.24 43.08
C ASP A 103 -15.07 9.78 42.95
N THR A 104 -15.21 9.09 44.07
CA THR A 104 -15.74 7.72 44.10
C THR A 104 -17.19 7.68 43.62
N ILE A 105 -18.02 8.63 44.06
CA ILE A 105 -19.41 8.77 43.59
C ILE A 105 -19.45 9.08 42.09
N THR A 106 -18.57 9.94 41.60
CA THR A 106 -18.49 10.28 40.17
C THR A 106 -18.13 9.06 39.32
N MET A 107 -17.14 8.27 39.74
CA MET A 107 -16.77 7.03 39.03
C MET A 107 -17.85 5.95 39.11
N ALA A 108 -18.53 5.83 40.25
CA ALA A 108 -19.66 4.92 40.40
C ALA A 108 -20.84 5.32 39.51
N LEU A 109 -21.15 6.62 39.44
CA LEU A 109 -22.20 7.15 38.57
C LEU A 109 -21.85 6.92 37.09
N LEU A 110 -20.59 7.18 36.71
CA LEU A 110 -20.10 6.93 35.35
C LEU A 110 -20.24 5.46 34.96
N LEU A 111 -19.90 4.54 35.87
CA LEU A 111 -20.07 3.11 35.65
C LEU A 111 -21.54 2.73 35.48
N VAL A 112 -22.43 3.21 36.37
CA VAL A 112 -23.87 2.88 36.34
C VAL A 112 -24.52 3.42 35.07
N VAL A 113 -24.31 4.70 34.76
CA VAL A 113 -24.88 5.35 33.58
C VAL A 113 -24.30 4.75 32.31
N GLY A 114 -22.98 4.59 32.24
CA GLY A 114 -22.30 3.98 31.10
C GLY A 114 -22.79 2.55 30.85
N THR A 115 -22.95 1.74 31.90
CA THR A 115 -23.48 0.37 31.78
C THR A 115 -24.92 0.38 31.28
N ALA A 116 -25.78 1.25 31.83
CA ALA A 116 -27.17 1.35 31.39
C ALA A 116 -27.28 1.77 29.92
N ILE A 117 -26.47 2.73 29.47
CA ILE A 117 -26.42 3.16 28.07
C ILE A 117 -25.90 2.03 27.19
N SER A 118 -24.81 1.38 27.56
CA SER A 118 -24.25 0.26 26.78
C SER A 118 -25.25 -0.89 26.66
N VAL A 119 -25.98 -1.23 27.73
CA VAL A 119 -27.04 -2.25 27.68
C VAL A 119 -28.20 -1.80 26.78
N ALA A 120 -28.60 -0.54 26.84
CA ALA A 120 -29.65 0.00 25.97
C ALA A 120 -29.22 -0.01 24.49
N VAL A 121 -27.96 0.35 24.19
CA VAL A 121 -27.37 0.28 22.84
C VAL A 121 -27.36 -1.16 22.35
N ILE A 122 -26.86 -2.11 23.15
CA ILE A 122 -26.85 -3.54 22.79
C ILE A 122 -28.27 -4.04 22.51
N ARG A 123 -29.26 -3.62 23.30
CA ARG A 123 -30.67 -3.98 23.07
C ARG A 123 -31.26 -3.32 21.83
N LEU A 124 -30.99 -2.04 21.59
CA LEU A 124 -31.45 -1.33 20.40
C LEU A 124 -30.83 -1.91 19.12
N GLU A 125 -29.56 -2.30 19.16
CA GLU A 125 -28.90 -2.99 18.05
C GLU A 125 -29.47 -4.38 17.83
N SER A 126 -29.90 -5.08 18.89
CA SER A 126 -30.59 -6.36 18.75
C SER A 126 -32.05 -6.25 18.27
N THR A 127 -32.64 -5.05 18.23
CA THR A 127 -34.07 -4.83 17.91
C THR A 127 -34.31 -3.89 16.72
N ALA A 128 -33.28 -3.28 16.14
CA ALA A 128 -33.41 -2.38 15.00
C ALA A 128 -33.63 -3.18 13.70
N PRO A 129 -34.74 -2.93 12.96
CA PRO A 129 -34.92 -3.51 11.63
C PRO A 129 -33.90 -2.91 10.65
N ALA A 130 -33.37 -3.78 9.78
CA ALA A 130 -32.40 -3.43 8.74
C ALA A 130 -32.89 -2.22 7.93
N LYS A 131 -32.03 -1.22 7.79
CA LYS A 131 -32.36 0.00 7.06
C LYS A 131 -32.33 -0.31 5.56
N ALA A 132 -33.49 -0.62 5.02
CA ALA A 132 -33.70 -0.88 3.60
C ALA A 132 -33.35 0.35 2.75
N THR A 133 -32.34 0.22 1.90
CA THR A 133 -32.26 0.95 0.62
C THR A 133 -33.09 0.19 -0.40
N GLY A 134 -34.30 0.68 -0.69
CA GLY A 134 -35.17 0.13 -1.74
C GLY A 134 -34.82 0.64 -3.16
N PRO A 135 -35.59 0.27 -4.21
CA PRO A 135 -36.85 -0.48 -4.15
C PRO A 135 -36.88 -1.74 -5.04
N SER A 136 -37.50 -2.80 -4.54
CA SER A 136 -38.13 -3.81 -5.39
C SER A 136 -39.49 -4.14 -4.78
N ALA A 137 -40.54 -3.92 -5.56
CA ALA A 137 -41.94 -4.16 -5.19
C ALA A 137 -42.37 -5.58 -5.63
N PRO A 138 -43.61 -6.05 -5.35
CA PRO A 138 -43.87 -6.99 -4.27
C PRO A 138 -44.55 -8.30 -4.72
N GLY A 139 -44.42 -9.37 -3.94
CA GLY A 139 -45.35 -10.51 -4.07
C GLY A 139 -44.97 -11.78 -3.32
N GLY A 140 -45.76 -12.13 -2.29
CA GLY A 140 -45.97 -13.52 -1.84
C GLY A 140 -45.49 -13.88 -0.41
N PRO A 141 -46.18 -14.79 0.32
CA PRO A 141 -46.44 -14.62 1.74
C PRO A 141 -45.57 -15.44 2.72
N LEU A 142 -45.27 -14.80 3.86
CA LEU A 142 -45.08 -15.30 5.23
C LEU A 142 -44.70 -16.78 5.43
N THR A 143 -43.41 -17.03 5.68
CA THR A 143 -42.96 -18.17 6.50
C THR A 143 -41.79 -17.76 7.40
N ALA A 144 -42.01 -17.84 8.71
CA ALA A 144 -41.05 -17.91 9.82
C ALA A 144 -39.67 -17.24 9.60
N ASP A 145 -39.56 -15.97 9.99
CA ASP A 145 -38.31 -15.20 9.95
C ASP A 145 -37.24 -15.83 10.84
N ALA A 146 -36.38 -16.64 10.24
CA ALA A 146 -35.01 -16.77 10.66
C ALA A 146 -34.40 -15.36 10.61
N VAL A 147 -33.88 -14.88 11.73
CA VAL A 147 -33.17 -13.60 11.82
C VAL A 147 -31.94 -13.70 10.90
N ASN A 148 -32.09 -13.24 9.67
CA ASN A 148 -31.00 -13.07 8.72
C ASN A 148 -30.22 -11.84 9.17
N VAL A 149 -29.29 -12.04 10.11
CA VAL A 149 -28.22 -11.08 10.37
C VAL A 149 -27.33 -11.15 9.13
N GLU A 150 -27.35 -10.12 8.29
CA GLU A 150 -26.35 -10.03 7.21
C GLU A 150 -24.96 -10.12 7.84
N PRO A 151 -24.12 -11.07 7.41
CA PRO A 151 -22.79 -11.23 7.98
C PRO A 151 -22.00 -9.95 7.74
N GLU A 152 -21.39 -9.40 8.79
CA GLU A 152 -20.34 -8.39 8.66
C GLU A 152 -19.21 -9.04 7.84
N ILE A 153 -19.07 -8.59 6.59
CA ILE A 153 -18.01 -9.03 5.68
C ILE A 153 -16.75 -8.29 6.12
N GLU A 154 -15.87 -8.97 6.86
CA GLU A 154 -14.56 -8.41 7.24
C GLU A 154 -13.55 -8.59 6.10
N LEU A 155 -13.73 -9.64 5.28
CA LEU A 155 -12.88 -10.01 4.16
C LEU A 155 -13.72 -10.29 2.91
N ASP A 156 -13.55 -9.48 1.85
CA ASP A 156 -14.19 -9.75 0.56
C ASP A 156 -13.30 -10.59 -0.36
N ILE A 157 -13.31 -11.89 -0.12
CA ILE A 157 -12.48 -12.87 -0.84
C ILE A 157 -13.19 -13.32 -2.13
N ASP A 158 -12.45 -13.36 -3.25
CA ASP A 158 -12.87 -14.09 -4.44
C ASP A 158 -12.74 -15.59 -4.18
N PRO A 159 -13.82 -16.39 -4.27
CA PRO A 159 -13.74 -17.83 -4.07
C PRO A 159 -12.97 -18.57 -5.18
N SER A 160 -12.62 -17.91 -6.28
CA SER A 160 -11.88 -18.49 -7.40
C SER A 160 -10.42 -18.76 -7.02
N PRO A 161 -9.89 -19.97 -7.29
CA PRO A 161 -8.46 -20.24 -7.13
C PRO A 161 -7.61 -19.31 -7.99
N LEU A 162 -6.38 -19.10 -7.55
CA LEU A 162 -5.41 -18.34 -8.34
C LEU A 162 -4.94 -19.14 -9.55
N THR A 163 -4.55 -18.41 -10.59
CA THR A 163 -3.86 -18.90 -11.79
C THR A 163 -2.47 -18.27 -11.86
N LEU A 164 -1.62 -18.77 -12.75
CA LEU A 164 -0.29 -18.19 -12.99
C LEU A 164 -0.40 -16.69 -13.34
N ASP A 165 -1.38 -16.33 -14.17
CA ASP A 165 -1.60 -14.96 -14.66
C ASP A 165 -2.20 -14.03 -13.59
N THR A 166 -2.88 -14.59 -12.59
CA THR A 166 -3.51 -13.79 -11.54
C THR A 166 -2.65 -13.73 -10.28
N PHE A 167 -1.67 -14.62 -10.08
CA PHE A 167 -0.92 -14.71 -8.82
C PHE A 167 -0.25 -13.40 -8.41
N PHE A 168 0.48 -12.75 -9.33
CA PHE A 168 1.12 -11.46 -9.10
C PHE A 168 0.15 -10.29 -9.35
N VAL A 169 0.22 -9.26 -8.50
CA VAL A 169 -0.62 -8.06 -8.62
C VAL A 169 0.11 -6.94 -9.36
N SER A 170 1.39 -6.74 -9.05
CA SER A 170 2.21 -5.73 -9.72
C SER A 170 3.61 -6.29 -9.95
N PRO A 171 4.10 -6.26 -11.20
CA PRO A 171 5.45 -6.68 -11.51
C PRO A 171 6.49 -5.71 -10.98
N GLU A 172 6.12 -4.50 -10.56
CA GLU A 172 7.04 -3.39 -10.25
C GLU A 172 7.19 -3.13 -8.74
N HIS A 173 6.16 -3.45 -7.95
CA HIS A 173 6.11 -3.09 -6.54
C HIS A 173 7.28 -3.71 -5.73
N TRP A 174 8.06 -2.84 -5.08
CA TRP A 174 9.33 -3.09 -4.35
C TRP A 174 10.47 -3.75 -5.13
N ARG A 175 10.41 -3.74 -6.46
CA ARG A 175 11.60 -4.04 -7.24
C ARG A 175 12.48 -2.81 -7.35
N THR A 176 13.75 -3.07 -7.63
CA THR A 176 14.67 -2.00 -8.00
C THR A 176 14.17 -1.36 -9.30
N ASN A 177 13.83 -0.08 -9.23
CA ASN A 177 13.54 0.73 -10.39
C ASN A 177 14.85 1.16 -11.07
N ALA A 178 15.45 0.22 -11.80
CA ALA A 178 16.74 0.40 -12.45
C ALA A 178 16.74 1.54 -13.47
N ALA A 179 15.62 1.76 -14.16
CA ALA A 179 15.47 2.83 -15.15
C ALA A 179 15.58 4.22 -14.50
N ARG A 180 14.84 4.46 -13.41
CA ARG A 180 14.89 5.72 -12.67
C ARG A 180 16.28 5.93 -12.05
N GLU A 181 16.87 4.88 -11.49
CA GLU A 181 18.23 4.96 -10.95
C GLU A 181 19.27 5.24 -12.04
N ALA A 182 19.14 4.69 -13.24
CA ALA A 182 20.02 4.94 -14.38
C ALA A 182 19.84 6.34 -15.00
N LEU A 183 18.65 6.94 -14.87
CA LEU A 183 18.41 8.36 -15.20
C LEU A 183 19.09 9.28 -14.17
N GLU A 184 19.04 8.90 -12.89
CA GLU A 184 19.64 9.66 -11.79
C GLU A 184 21.17 9.55 -11.75
N SER A 185 21.68 8.33 -11.89
CA SER A 185 23.09 7.98 -11.77
C SER A 185 23.87 8.37 -13.03
N ARG A 186 24.97 9.08 -12.82
CA ARG A 186 25.97 9.38 -13.86
C ARG A 186 27.18 8.44 -13.79
N SER A 187 27.21 7.52 -12.83
CA SER A 187 28.40 6.72 -12.49
C SER A 187 28.08 5.23 -12.41
N GLY A 188 28.47 4.51 -13.47
CA GLY A 188 28.39 3.05 -13.56
C GLY A 188 27.03 2.53 -14.02
N PRO A 189 27.00 1.35 -14.65
CA PRO A 189 25.76 0.73 -15.07
C PRO A 189 24.93 0.24 -13.87
N VAL A 190 23.62 0.45 -13.93
CA VAL A 190 22.66 -0.03 -12.93
C VAL A 190 22.17 -1.41 -13.34
N ARG A 191 22.32 -2.42 -12.48
CA ARG A 191 21.83 -3.78 -12.75
C ARG A 191 20.30 -3.79 -12.71
N LYS A 192 19.66 -4.15 -13.83
CA LYS A 192 18.22 -4.38 -13.90
C LYS A 192 17.92 -5.81 -13.44
N PRO A 193 17.11 -6.02 -12.39
CA PRO A 193 16.69 -7.36 -12.02
C PRO A 193 15.83 -7.99 -13.14
N PRO A 194 16.09 -9.24 -13.54
CA PRO A 194 15.33 -9.91 -14.61
C PRO A 194 13.84 -9.99 -14.26
N SER A 195 12.97 -9.56 -15.16
CA SER A 195 11.51 -9.55 -14.95
C SER A 195 11.00 -10.97 -14.67
N ALA A 196 11.38 -11.93 -15.52
CA ALA A 196 11.10 -13.36 -15.39
C ALA A 196 12.39 -14.18 -15.26
N ALA A 197 12.29 -15.34 -14.59
CA ALA A 197 13.39 -16.29 -14.50
C ALA A 197 13.43 -17.21 -15.72
N ASP A 198 14.63 -17.44 -16.24
CA ASP A 198 14.88 -18.52 -17.18
C ASP A 198 15.25 -19.83 -16.45
N GLU A 199 15.46 -20.89 -17.24
CA GLU A 199 15.79 -22.21 -16.70
C GLU A 199 17.18 -22.23 -16.03
N ASP A 200 18.15 -21.47 -16.55
CA ASP A 200 19.51 -21.42 -16.00
C ASP A 200 19.52 -20.73 -14.63
N MET A 201 18.74 -19.66 -14.46
CA MET A 201 18.54 -18.97 -13.19
C MET A 201 17.87 -19.88 -12.15
N ILE A 202 16.82 -20.62 -12.55
CA ILE A 202 16.16 -21.59 -11.68
C ILE A 202 17.15 -22.69 -11.27
N ALA A 203 17.87 -23.27 -12.22
CA ALA A 203 18.86 -24.32 -11.94
C ALA A 203 20.00 -23.82 -11.04
N ALA A 204 20.45 -22.57 -11.21
CA ALA A 204 21.46 -21.95 -10.35
C ALA A 204 20.95 -21.76 -8.92
N ALA A 205 19.70 -21.31 -8.74
CA ALA A 205 19.08 -21.18 -7.42
C ALA A 205 18.88 -22.56 -6.75
N GLU A 206 18.41 -23.55 -7.48
CA GLU A 206 18.26 -24.94 -7.03
C GLU A 206 19.61 -25.54 -6.59
N THR A 207 20.65 -25.33 -7.39
CA THR A 207 22.02 -25.77 -7.06
C THR A 207 22.54 -25.08 -5.80
N ARG A 208 22.32 -23.76 -5.68
CA ARG A 208 22.73 -22.97 -4.52
C ARG A 208 22.03 -23.42 -3.23
N LEU A 209 20.73 -23.71 -3.32
CA LEU A 209 19.90 -24.16 -2.20
C LEU A 209 20.06 -25.66 -1.91
N GLY A 210 20.65 -26.43 -2.83
CA GLY A 210 20.79 -27.88 -2.72
C GLY A 210 19.48 -28.65 -2.86
N VAL A 211 18.45 -28.06 -3.47
CA VAL A 211 17.11 -28.66 -3.63
C VAL A 211 16.56 -28.43 -5.04
N ARG A 212 15.51 -29.18 -5.40
CA ARG A 212 14.69 -28.87 -6.58
C ARG A 212 13.40 -28.17 -6.14
N LEU A 213 13.10 -27.02 -6.74
CA LEU A 213 11.88 -26.26 -6.48
C LEU A 213 10.66 -26.98 -7.09
N PRO A 214 9.46 -26.87 -6.48
CA PRO A 214 8.23 -27.42 -7.05
C PRO A 214 7.94 -26.88 -8.47
N ASP A 215 7.42 -27.72 -9.37
CA ASP A 215 7.24 -27.36 -10.78
C ASP A 215 6.28 -26.16 -10.97
N THR A 216 5.21 -26.06 -10.17
CA THR A 216 4.31 -24.89 -10.19
C THR A 216 4.99 -23.62 -9.69
N LEU A 217 5.84 -23.71 -8.65
CA LEU A 217 6.64 -22.56 -8.20
C LEU A 217 7.64 -22.13 -9.27
N ARG A 218 8.27 -23.08 -9.96
CA ARG A 218 9.13 -22.80 -11.13
C ARG A 218 8.35 -22.10 -12.24
N ALA A 219 7.10 -22.51 -12.49
CA ALA A 219 6.23 -21.85 -13.47
C ALA A 219 5.91 -20.41 -13.07
N LEU A 220 5.64 -20.15 -11.78
CA LEU A 220 5.45 -18.79 -11.27
C LEU A 220 6.70 -17.92 -11.47
N TYR A 221 7.89 -18.45 -11.18
CA TYR A 221 9.15 -17.71 -11.40
C TYR A 221 9.41 -17.37 -12.87
N ARG A 222 8.90 -18.17 -13.81
CA ARG A 222 8.95 -17.87 -15.25
C ARG A 222 7.95 -16.79 -15.67
N VAL A 223 6.90 -16.55 -14.89
CA VAL A 223 6.01 -15.39 -15.09
C VAL A 223 6.65 -14.14 -14.51
N LEU A 224 7.12 -14.22 -13.26
CA LEU A 224 7.81 -13.12 -12.59
C LEU A 224 8.81 -13.66 -11.56
N ASN A 225 10.06 -13.17 -11.58
CA ASN A 225 11.12 -13.63 -10.68
C ASN A 225 10.97 -13.07 -9.25
N GLY A 226 9.89 -13.47 -8.55
CA GLY A 226 9.46 -12.86 -7.30
C GLY A 226 8.81 -11.49 -7.51
N GLY A 227 8.12 -10.99 -6.50
CA GLY A 227 7.37 -9.73 -6.59
C GLY A 227 6.09 -9.74 -5.78
N TYR A 228 5.35 -8.64 -5.87
CA TYR A 228 4.14 -8.41 -5.09
C TYR A 228 2.96 -9.25 -5.58
N VAL A 229 2.39 -10.02 -4.66
CA VAL A 229 1.27 -10.93 -4.88
C VAL A 229 -0.05 -10.41 -4.28
N GLY A 230 0.03 -9.29 -3.56
CA GLY A 230 -1.10 -8.73 -2.82
C GLY A 230 -1.53 -9.62 -1.66
N TRP A 231 -2.62 -9.23 -1.01
CA TRP A 231 -3.12 -9.96 0.15
C TRP A 231 -3.73 -11.29 -0.29
N LEU A 232 -3.00 -12.37 0.00
CA LEU A 232 -3.38 -13.74 -0.30
C LEU A 232 -3.71 -14.50 0.97
N TYR A 233 -4.72 -15.34 0.89
CA TYR A 233 -5.26 -16.08 2.02
C TYR A 233 -5.47 -17.55 1.67
N VAL A 234 -5.40 -18.41 2.67
CA VAL A 234 -5.84 -19.80 2.61
C VAL A 234 -6.89 -20.07 3.67
N PRO A 235 -7.85 -20.96 3.42
CA PRO A 235 -8.91 -21.28 4.37
C PRO A 235 -8.36 -22.10 5.55
N LEU A 236 -8.72 -21.72 6.78
CA LEU A 236 -8.44 -22.52 7.99
C LEU A 236 -9.51 -23.60 8.23
N VAL A 237 -10.67 -23.45 7.61
CA VAL A 237 -11.81 -24.37 7.74
C VAL A 237 -12.42 -24.69 6.37
N PRO A 238 -13.08 -25.85 6.18
CA PRO A 238 -13.57 -26.28 4.86
C PRO A 238 -14.58 -25.34 4.19
N ASN A 239 -15.34 -24.57 4.96
CA ASN A 239 -16.32 -23.59 4.47
C ASN A 239 -16.09 -22.26 5.19
N PRO A 240 -15.05 -21.51 4.80
CA PRO A 240 -14.66 -20.29 5.49
C PRO A 240 -15.71 -19.20 5.27
N ARG A 241 -16.07 -18.49 6.33
CA ARG A 241 -16.88 -17.28 6.27
C ARG A 241 -15.98 -16.09 5.90
N PRO A 242 -16.54 -14.95 5.46
CA PRO A 242 -15.76 -13.75 5.14
C PRO A 242 -15.30 -12.99 6.42
N VAL A 243 -14.66 -13.69 7.36
CA VAL A 243 -14.15 -13.17 8.64
C VAL A 243 -12.71 -13.61 8.83
N TYR A 244 -11.85 -12.76 9.41
CA TYR A 244 -10.41 -13.05 9.50
C TYR A 244 -10.10 -14.38 10.20
N ASP A 245 -10.90 -14.77 11.21
CA ASP A 245 -10.72 -16.01 11.97
C ASP A 245 -10.80 -17.30 11.13
N ASP A 246 -11.48 -17.27 9.98
CA ASP A 246 -11.65 -18.44 9.11
C ASP A 246 -10.55 -18.53 8.02
N TRP A 247 -9.63 -17.55 7.97
CA TRP A 247 -8.57 -17.42 6.96
C TRP A 247 -7.19 -17.20 7.57
N ARG A 248 -6.14 -17.68 6.90
CA ARG A 248 -4.75 -17.37 7.22
C ARG A 248 -4.11 -16.65 6.04
N GLY A 249 -3.50 -15.49 6.30
CA GLY A 249 -2.67 -14.81 5.29
C GLY A 249 -1.51 -15.72 4.85
N ALA A 250 -1.32 -15.89 3.56
CA ALA A 250 -0.31 -16.78 3.00
C ALA A 250 0.97 -16.07 2.58
N PHE A 251 0.96 -14.74 2.54
CA PHE A 251 2.14 -13.89 2.41
C PHE A 251 1.90 -12.73 3.37
N SER A 252 2.85 -12.43 4.25
CA SER A 252 2.62 -11.51 5.38
C SER A 252 2.02 -10.17 4.94
N ILE A 253 1.05 -9.69 5.71
CA ILE A 253 0.08 -8.65 5.33
C ILE A 253 0.65 -7.30 4.84
N ASP A 254 1.85 -6.92 5.28
CA ASP A 254 2.44 -5.61 4.93
C ASP A 254 3.48 -5.71 3.83
N TYR A 255 3.98 -6.92 3.55
CA TYR A 255 4.87 -7.20 2.43
C TYR A 255 4.10 -7.91 1.30
N SER A 256 3.55 -9.09 1.51
CA SER A 256 2.71 -9.72 0.47
C SER A 256 3.47 -9.89 -0.85
N SER A 257 4.73 -10.32 -0.76
CA SER A 257 5.62 -10.55 -1.90
C SER A 257 6.30 -11.90 -1.82
N LEU A 258 6.42 -12.57 -2.97
CA LEU A 258 7.25 -13.77 -3.13
C LEU A 258 8.72 -13.34 -3.28
N ALA A 259 9.62 -13.97 -2.53
CA ALA A 259 11.06 -13.77 -2.64
C ALA A 259 11.56 -14.15 -4.05
N SER A 260 12.51 -13.38 -4.59
CA SER A 260 13.14 -13.69 -5.88
C SER A 260 14.11 -14.87 -5.75
N LEU A 261 14.44 -15.51 -6.86
CA LEU A 261 15.38 -16.64 -6.87
C LEU A 261 16.77 -16.28 -6.29
N GLU A 262 17.20 -15.03 -6.39
CA GLU A 262 18.48 -14.55 -5.84
C GLU A 262 18.43 -14.43 -4.31
N THR A 263 17.25 -14.13 -3.74
CA THR A 263 17.08 -13.90 -2.29
C THR A 263 16.49 -15.09 -1.54
N LEU A 264 16.01 -16.13 -2.25
CA LEU A 264 15.66 -17.40 -1.63
C LEU A 264 16.81 -17.92 -0.78
N ARG A 265 16.50 -18.29 0.46
CA ARG A 265 17.46 -18.75 1.46
C ARG A 265 16.78 -19.64 2.48
N THR A 266 17.58 -20.36 3.25
CA THR A 266 17.09 -21.17 4.35
C THR A 266 16.65 -20.29 5.53
N VAL A 267 15.82 -20.83 6.43
CA VAL A 267 15.47 -20.16 7.69
C VAL A 267 16.73 -19.97 8.55
N ALA A 268 17.67 -20.91 8.53
CA ALA A 268 18.95 -20.78 9.24
C ALA A 268 19.75 -19.57 8.75
N GLU A 269 19.89 -19.39 7.43
CA GLU A 269 20.53 -18.22 6.83
C GLU A 269 19.77 -16.93 7.12
N HIS A 270 18.43 -16.97 7.19
CA HIS A 270 17.62 -15.82 7.54
C HIS A 270 17.86 -15.36 8.99
N TYR A 271 17.95 -16.29 9.94
CA TYR A 271 18.19 -15.98 11.34
C TYR A 271 19.63 -15.54 11.63
N ALA A 272 20.60 -15.99 10.83
CA ALA A 272 22.00 -15.58 10.95
C ALA A 272 22.21 -14.05 10.83
N ASP A 273 21.28 -13.33 10.19
CA ASP A 273 21.29 -11.86 10.14
C ASP A 273 21.02 -11.20 11.51
N PHE A 274 20.35 -11.92 12.43
CA PHE A 274 19.82 -11.38 13.69
C PHE A 274 20.45 -12.02 14.93
N THR A 275 20.76 -13.32 14.88
CA THR A 275 21.32 -14.08 16.00
C THR A 275 22.33 -15.10 15.49
N HIS A 276 23.30 -15.42 16.34
CA HIS A 276 24.27 -16.50 16.11
C HIS A 276 24.11 -17.62 17.15
N ASP A 277 23.08 -17.51 18.01
CA ASP A 277 22.78 -18.53 19.01
C ASP A 277 22.01 -19.68 18.35
N PRO A 278 22.56 -20.91 18.33
CA PRO A 278 21.85 -22.04 17.76
C PRO A 278 20.57 -22.41 18.51
N GLU A 279 20.40 -21.99 19.78
CA GLU A 279 19.17 -22.24 20.55
C GLU A 279 17.98 -21.38 20.08
N ASP A 280 18.25 -20.27 19.37
CA ASP A 280 17.21 -19.41 18.79
C ASP A 280 16.68 -19.92 17.44
N LEU A 281 17.32 -20.93 16.85
CA LEU A 281 16.95 -21.46 15.53
C LEU A 281 15.74 -22.40 15.63
N PRO A 282 14.75 -22.24 14.72
CA PRO A 282 13.69 -23.23 14.57
C PRO A 282 14.24 -24.62 14.23
N GLU A 283 13.48 -25.66 14.61
CA GLU A 283 13.83 -27.03 14.27
C GLU A 283 13.91 -27.22 12.75
N ASN A 284 14.97 -27.90 12.28
CA ASN A 284 15.26 -28.15 10.86
C ASN A 284 15.43 -26.87 10.01
N ALA A 285 15.81 -25.72 10.60
CA ALA A 285 15.92 -24.44 9.90
C ALA A 285 16.78 -24.45 8.63
N GLU A 286 17.75 -25.37 8.53
CA GLU A 286 18.59 -25.62 7.36
C GLU A 286 17.87 -26.32 6.19
N HIS A 287 16.71 -26.93 6.46
CA HIS A 287 15.86 -27.63 5.48
C HIS A 287 14.58 -26.85 5.13
N LEU A 288 14.37 -25.68 5.74
CA LEU A 288 13.23 -24.80 5.50
C LEU A 288 13.66 -23.65 4.59
N ILE A 289 13.08 -23.53 3.40
CA ILE A 289 13.37 -22.44 2.46
C ILE A 289 12.28 -21.37 2.56
N VAL A 290 12.71 -20.12 2.72
CA VAL A 290 11.83 -18.96 2.89
C VAL A 290 11.30 -18.51 1.54
N LEU A 291 9.99 -18.66 1.31
CA LEU A 291 9.29 -18.04 0.18
C LEU A 291 8.90 -16.59 0.49
N GLN A 292 8.54 -16.32 1.76
CA GLN A 292 8.29 -14.99 2.28
C GLN A 292 8.51 -15.00 3.80
N ALA A 293 9.09 -13.93 4.35
CA ALA A 293 9.26 -13.76 5.79
C ALA A 293 9.01 -12.32 6.21
N ARG A 294 8.38 -12.16 7.38
CA ARG A 294 8.31 -10.93 8.16
C ARG A 294 8.50 -11.29 9.62
N TYR A 295 9.69 -11.05 10.16
CA TYR A 295 10.04 -11.51 11.50
C TYR A 295 9.73 -13.01 11.64
N GLY A 296 9.00 -13.45 12.66
CA GLY A 296 8.62 -14.85 12.83
C GLY A 296 7.47 -15.34 11.94
N ASP A 297 6.73 -14.47 11.26
CA ASP A 297 5.64 -14.84 10.33
C ASP A 297 6.21 -15.16 8.95
N MET A 298 6.17 -16.44 8.57
CA MET A 298 6.83 -16.92 7.35
C MET A 298 5.99 -17.92 6.56
N THR A 299 6.25 -17.97 5.26
CA THR A 299 5.78 -18.99 4.33
C THR A 299 6.98 -19.75 3.81
N LEU A 300 6.99 -21.05 4.04
CA LEU A 300 8.18 -21.88 3.90
C LEU A 300 7.92 -23.09 3.00
N LEU A 301 8.93 -23.50 2.24
CA LEU A 301 9.05 -24.87 1.73
C LEU A 301 9.82 -25.72 2.74
N ASP A 302 9.26 -26.85 3.14
CA ASP A 302 9.87 -27.75 4.11
C ASP A 302 10.35 -29.05 3.44
N TYR A 303 11.67 -29.21 3.39
CA TYR A 303 12.36 -30.37 2.83
C TYR A 303 12.84 -31.37 3.89
N SER A 304 12.50 -31.19 5.17
CA SER A 304 12.95 -32.08 6.25
C SER A 304 12.53 -33.55 6.04
N GLY A 305 11.39 -33.78 5.39
CA GLY A 305 10.90 -35.11 5.00
C GLY A 305 11.42 -35.64 3.64
N GLY A 306 12.26 -34.87 2.94
CA GLY A 306 12.65 -35.12 1.56
C GLY A 306 11.66 -34.56 0.52
N PRO A 307 11.94 -34.71 -0.78
CA PRO A 307 11.06 -34.22 -1.85
C PRO A 307 9.85 -35.15 -2.09
N PRO A 308 8.69 -34.61 -2.51
CA PRO A 308 8.39 -33.18 -2.69
C PRO A 308 8.28 -32.43 -1.35
N PRO A 309 8.61 -31.13 -1.29
CA PRO A 309 8.53 -30.37 -0.05
C PRO A 309 7.07 -30.09 0.34
N ARG A 310 6.83 -30.02 1.65
CA ARG A 310 5.59 -29.47 2.20
C ARG A 310 5.61 -27.94 2.12
N VAL A 311 4.45 -27.29 2.21
CA VAL A 311 4.37 -25.85 2.44
C VAL A 311 3.90 -25.59 3.86
N LEU A 312 4.64 -24.77 4.61
CA LEU A 312 4.29 -24.38 5.98
C LEU A 312 3.97 -22.89 6.04
N LEU A 313 2.85 -22.55 6.68
CA LEU A 313 2.57 -21.22 7.17
C LEU A 313 2.86 -21.21 8.66
N VAL A 314 3.84 -20.43 9.08
CA VAL A 314 4.36 -20.45 10.45
C VAL A 314 4.35 -19.07 11.08
N ASN A 315 4.30 -19.05 12.40
CA ASN A 315 4.49 -17.87 13.23
C ASN A 315 5.37 -18.23 14.43
N TYR A 316 6.68 -17.96 14.30
CA TYR A 316 7.67 -18.17 15.36
C TYR A 316 7.60 -17.10 16.46
N ASP A 317 6.80 -16.05 16.30
CA ASP A 317 6.57 -15.02 17.34
C ASP A 317 5.51 -15.45 18.37
N LYS A 318 4.94 -16.66 18.23
CA LYS A 318 4.01 -17.23 19.22
C LYS A 318 4.71 -17.47 20.56
N ALA A 319 3.89 -17.59 21.62
CA ALA A 319 4.40 -17.80 22.96
C ALA A 319 5.16 -19.14 23.07
N PRO A 320 6.21 -19.23 23.93
CA PRO A 320 6.95 -20.47 24.11
C PRO A 320 6.04 -21.65 24.46
N GLY A 321 6.19 -22.76 23.71
CA GLY A 321 5.41 -23.98 23.89
C GLY A 321 4.11 -24.06 23.06
N GLU A 322 3.77 -23.02 22.30
CA GLU A 322 2.76 -23.10 21.24
C GLU A 322 3.38 -23.65 19.95
N ASP A 323 2.58 -24.38 19.16
CA ASP A 323 3.01 -24.86 17.86
C ASP A 323 3.17 -23.67 16.89
N PRO A 324 4.39 -23.40 16.37
CA PRO A 324 4.59 -22.32 15.43
C PRO A 324 3.89 -22.56 14.10
N VAL A 325 3.55 -23.80 13.73
CA VAL A 325 2.89 -24.12 12.47
C VAL A 325 1.41 -23.78 12.57
N ASP A 326 0.95 -22.78 11.81
CA ASP A 326 -0.47 -22.45 11.69
C ASP A 326 -1.19 -23.41 10.74
N LEU A 327 -0.53 -23.74 9.62
CA LEU A 327 -1.08 -24.61 8.59
C LEU A 327 0.04 -25.30 7.81
N ALA A 328 -0.21 -26.53 7.36
CA ALA A 328 0.70 -27.29 6.52
C ALA A 328 -0.06 -27.88 5.32
N PHE A 329 0.57 -27.83 4.15
CA PHE A 329 0.11 -28.50 2.93
C PHE A 329 1.11 -29.57 2.54
N ASP A 330 0.64 -30.70 2.02
CA ASP A 330 1.50 -31.82 1.64
C ASP A 330 2.47 -31.46 0.51
N ASP A 331 2.08 -30.52 -0.36
CA ASP A 331 2.86 -30.04 -1.48
C ASP A 331 2.47 -28.60 -1.89
N PHE A 332 3.25 -28.02 -2.80
CA PHE A 332 3.02 -26.66 -3.28
C PHE A 332 1.78 -26.52 -4.17
N ASP A 333 1.38 -27.58 -4.88
CA ASP A 333 0.21 -27.53 -5.76
C ASP A 333 -1.09 -27.43 -4.96
N GLN A 334 -1.18 -28.14 -3.83
CA GLN A 334 -2.28 -28.03 -2.88
C GLN A 334 -2.33 -26.65 -2.23
N PHE A 335 -1.18 -26.11 -1.82
CA PHE A 335 -1.10 -24.74 -1.30
C PHE A 335 -1.59 -23.74 -2.34
N PHE A 336 -1.08 -23.82 -3.58
CA PHE A 336 -1.45 -22.90 -4.66
C PHE A 336 -2.93 -23.00 -5.01
N ALA A 337 -3.50 -24.21 -5.05
CA ALA A 337 -4.93 -24.42 -5.28
C ALA A 337 -5.82 -23.89 -4.14
N ALA A 338 -5.29 -23.80 -2.91
CA ALA A 338 -6.00 -23.26 -1.76
C ALA A 338 -5.96 -21.73 -1.67
N LEU A 339 -5.01 -21.07 -2.33
CA LEU A 339 -4.88 -19.61 -2.28
C LEU A 339 -6.09 -18.89 -2.85
N ARG A 340 -6.51 -17.83 -2.18
CA ARG A 340 -7.53 -16.88 -2.59
C ARG A 340 -7.01 -15.45 -2.41
N GLY A 341 -7.47 -14.55 -3.26
CA GLY A 341 -7.20 -13.13 -3.16
C GLY A 341 -8.47 -12.34 -2.83
N GLU A 342 -8.31 -11.09 -2.43
CA GLU A 342 -9.45 -10.16 -2.38
C GLU A 342 -10.04 -9.95 -3.78
N ARG A 343 -11.36 -9.78 -3.86
CA ARG A 343 -12.09 -9.69 -5.14
C ARG A 343 -11.60 -8.55 -6.03
N ASP A 344 -11.26 -7.43 -5.43
CA ASP A 344 -10.79 -6.25 -6.16
C ASP A 344 -9.26 -6.21 -6.29
N ARG A 345 -8.50 -7.25 -5.92
CA ARG A 345 -7.03 -7.14 -5.84
C ARG A 345 -6.36 -6.85 -7.19
N LEU A 346 -6.95 -7.34 -8.28
CA LEU A 346 -6.39 -7.18 -9.63
C LEU A 346 -6.93 -5.96 -10.37
N ARG A 347 -7.73 -5.09 -9.70
CA ARG A 347 -8.47 -3.93 -10.28
C ARG A 347 -8.20 -3.74 -11.77
N THR A 348 -8.91 -4.50 -12.60
CA THR A 348 -8.77 -4.44 -14.06
C THR A 348 -9.51 -3.24 -14.63
N GLU A 349 -10.49 -2.71 -13.88
CA GLU A 349 -11.18 -1.48 -14.21
C GLU A 349 -10.37 -0.28 -13.74
N THR A 350 -10.04 0.61 -14.69
CA THR A 350 -9.43 1.89 -14.34
C THR A 350 -10.44 2.68 -13.50
N PRO A 351 -10.11 3.08 -12.26
CA PRO A 351 -11.08 3.74 -11.40
C PRO A 351 -11.58 5.00 -12.09
N LYS A 352 -12.91 5.17 -12.12
CA LYS A 352 -13.54 6.39 -12.62
C LYS A 352 -13.03 7.55 -11.76
N ARG A 353 -12.26 8.46 -12.37
CA ARG A 353 -11.74 9.63 -11.66
C ARG A 353 -12.69 10.79 -11.89
N ASP A 354 -12.89 11.56 -10.83
CA ASP A 354 -13.48 12.88 -11.01
C ASP A 354 -12.37 13.76 -11.58
N LEU A 355 -12.47 14.13 -12.86
CA LEU A 355 -11.44 14.89 -13.56
C LEU A 355 -11.98 16.29 -13.84
N GLY A 356 -11.12 17.28 -13.64
CA GLY A 356 -11.39 18.67 -13.98
C GLY A 356 -11.39 18.93 -15.49
N PRO A 357 -11.56 20.20 -15.90
CA PRO A 357 -11.50 20.59 -17.30
C PRO A 357 -10.14 20.25 -17.90
N SER A 358 -10.10 20.02 -19.21
CA SER A 358 -8.82 19.77 -19.88
C SER A 358 -7.99 21.05 -19.91
N MET A 359 -6.67 20.90 -19.99
CA MET A 359 -5.72 21.99 -20.12
C MET A 359 -6.02 22.90 -21.32
N GLY A 360 -6.55 22.35 -22.42
CA GLY A 360 -6.94 23.12 -23.61
C GLY A 360 -8.13 24.07 -23.40
N GLU A 361 -8.87 23.94 -22.31
CA GLU A 361 -9.91 24.91 -21.91
C GLU A 361 -9.32 26.12 -21.17
N ALA A 362 -8.07 26.01 -20.70
CA ALA A 362 -7.36 27.08 -20.02
C ALA A 362 -6.53 27.92 -21.00
N PRO A 363 -6.34 29.23 -20.74
CA PRO A 363 -5.38 30.05 -21.47
C PRO A 363 -3.94 29.50 -21.35
N ASP A 364 -3.17 29.59 -22.45
CA ASP A 364 -1.81 29.05 -22.56
C ASP A 364 -0.84 29.55 -21.48
N ASP A 365 -1.00 30.79 -21.01
CA ASP A 365 -0.18 31.39 -19.95
C ASP A 365 -0.39 30.74 -18.58
N GLN A 366 -1.45 29.96 -18.41
CA GLN A 366 -1.75 29.22 -17.18
C GLN A 366 -1.32 27.75 -17.23
N TRP A 367 -0.95 27.23 -18.41
CA TRP A 367 -0.66 25.81 -18.62
C TRP A 367 0.44 25.31 -17.70
N ALA A 368 1.57 26.02 -17.57
CA ALA A 368 2.68 25.56 -16.73
C ALA A 368 2.28 25.40 -15.25
N GLY A 369 1.56 26.38 -14.69
CA GLY A 369 1.09 26.30 -13.31
C GLY A 369 0.05 25.19 -13.09
N ARG A 370 -0.86 24.97 -14.06
CA ARG A 370 -1.84 23.88 -14.01
C ARG A 370 -1.21 22.50 -14.12
N PHE A 371 -0.24 22.38 -15.02
CA PHE A 371 0.50 21.14 -15.25
C PHE A 371 1.23 20.68 -14.00
N TRP A 372 1.99 21.57 -13.35
CA TRP A 372 2.77 21.22 -12.16
C TRP A 372 1.96 21.17 -10.86
N GLY A 373 0.95 22.02 -10.69
CA GLY A 373 0.23 22.16 -9.43
C GLY A 373 1.13 22.67 -8.30
N THR A 374 0.94 22.16 -7.09
CA THR A 374 1.69 22.54 -5.88
C THR A 374 2.82 21.55 -5.52
N SER A 375 3.31 20.74 -6.47
CA SER A 375 4.32 19.71 -6.17
C SER A 375 5.64 20.26 -5.63
N ASP A 376 6.33 19.42 -4.89
CA ASP A 376 7.75 19.60 -4.56
C ASP A 376 8.65 19.36 -5.79
N PRO A 377 9.91 19.84 -5.76
CA PRO A 377 10.91 19.47 -6.74
C PRO A 377 11.07 17.94 -6.88
N HIS A 378 11.52 17.50 -8.05
CA HIS A 378 11.74 16.08 -8.32
C HIS A 378 12.62 15.40 -7.26
N ALA A 379 12.42 14.10 -7.03
CA ALA A 379 13.21 13.33 -6.07
C ALA A 379 14.72 13.40 -6.36
N PHE A 380 15.12 13.56 -7.63
CA PHE A 380 16.53 13.77 -8.02
C PHE A 380 17.14 15.01 -7.38
N TYR A 381 16.37 16.09 -7.26
CA TYR A 381 16.81 17.28 -6.54
C TYR A 381 17.01 16.99 -5.05
N ARG A 382 16.02 16.34 -4.41
CA ARG A 382 16.09 15.99 -2.98
C ARG A 382 17.25 15.05 -2.67
N ASN A 383 17.50 14.07 -3.54
CA ASN A 383 18.61 13.12 -3.40
C ASN A 383 19.96 13.81 -3.63
N ALA A 384 20.05 14.72 -4.60
CA ALA A 384 21.26 15.50 -4.88
C ALA A 384 21.67 16.39 -3.70
N VAL A 385 20.73 17.05 -3.01
CA VAL A 385 21.02 17.83 -1.79
C VAL A 385 21.63 16.95 -0.69
N GLN A 386 21.35 15.64 -0.70
CA GLN A 386 21.94 14.68 0.23
C GLN A 386 23.31 14.14 -0.25
N ARG A 387 23.67 14.35 -1.52
CA ARG A 387 24.98 13.95 -2.07
C ARG A 387 26.05 15.00 -1.73
N GLN A 388 27.22 14.53 -1.35
CA GLN A 388 28.38 15.39 -1.05
C GLN A 388 29.15 15.84 -2.31
N ASP A 389 28.70 15.44 -3.50
CA ASP A 389 29.37 15.74 -4.78
C ASP A 389 29.04 17.14 -5.34
N GLY A 390 28.06 17.84 -4.73
CA GLY A 390 27.68 19.22 -5.07
C GLY A 390 26.89 19.36 -6.38
N THR A 391 26.41 18.27 -6.98
CA THR A 391 25.66 18.30 -8.24
C THR A 391 24.14 18.38 -8.01
N GLU A 392 23.61 19.58 -7.83
CA GLU A 392 22.17 19.82 -7.69
C GLU A 392 21.51 20.15 -9.03
N PRO A 393 20.41 19.46 -9.44
CA PRO A 393 19.58 19.90 -10.56
C PRO A 393 19.08 21.32 -10.33
N ARG A 394 18.89 22.09 -11.40
CA ARG A 394 18.28 23.42 -11.26
C ARG A 394 16.81 23.29 -10.90
N LEU A 395 16.26 24.28 -10.19
CA LEU A 395 14.81 24.30 -9.86
C LEU A 395 13.93 24.69 -11.06
N ALA A 396 14.51 25.42 -12.01
CA ALA A 396 13.88 25.88 -13.24
C ALA A 396 14.91 25.85 -14.39
N ALA A 397 14.45 25.58 -15.61
CA ALA A 397 15.32 25.55 -16.78
C ALA A 397 15.52 26.97 -17.35
N ASP A 398 16.76 27.45 -17.35
CA ASP A 398 17.12 28.67 -18.07
C ASP A 398 17.55 28.36 -19.51
N ASP A 399 17.76 29.40 -20.32
CA ASP A 399 18.15 29.25 -21.72
C ASP A 399 19.45 28.46 -21.91
N ALA A 400 20.39 28.61 -20.96
CA ALA A 400 21.64 27.88 -20.99
C ALA A 400 21.42 26.37 -20.77
N LEU A 401 20.56 25.98 -19.83
CA LEU A 401 20.23 24.57 -19.61
C LEU A 401 19.46 23.98 -20.80
N VAL A 402 18.51 24.72 -21.37
CA VAL A 402 17.74 24.28 -22.54
C VAL A 402 18.68 24.06 -23.73
N ALA A 403 19.52 25.04 -24.06
CA ALA A 403 20.48 24.94 -25.16
C ALA A 403 21.45 23.77 -24.95
N ALA A 404 22.04 23.65 -23.76
CA ALA A 404 22.96 22.54 -23.46
C ALA A 404 22.27 21.17 -23.55
N THR A 405 20.98 21.08 -23.21
CA THR A 405 20.20 19.84 -23.31
C THR A 405 19.90 19.50 -24.76
N GLN A 406 19.44 20.46 -25.56
CA GLN A 406 19.19 20.27 -26.99
C GLN A 406 20.47 19.91 -27.75
N ASP A 407 21.59 20.59 -27.47
CA ASP A 407 22.90 20.26 -28.03
C ASP A 407 23.34 18.83 -27.69
N ARG A 408 23.11 18.39 -26.45
CA ARG A 408 23.44 17.05 -25.97
C ARG A 408 22.56 15.97 -26.62
N LEU A 409 21.29 16.28 -26.90
CA LEU A 409 20.36 15.37 -27.58
C LEU A 409 20.51 15.41 -29.11
N GLY A 410 21.06 16.49 -29.66
CA GLY A 410 21.15 16.75 -31.10
C GLY A 410 19.79 17.03 -31.76
N LEU A 411 18.83 17.56 -31.00
CA LEU A 411 17.42 17.77 -31.41
C LEU A 411 16.87 19.02 -30.71
N GLU A 412 15.87 19.68 -31.31
CA GLU A 412 15.10 20.73 -30.64
C GLU A 412 13.91 20.15 -29.85
N LEU A 413 13.68 20.65 -28.63
CA LEU A 413 12.55 20.24 -27.80
C LEU A 413 11.31 21.07 -28.13
N PRO A 414 10.08 20.51 -28.00
CA PRO A 414 8.85 21.27 -28.22
C PRO A 414 8.79 22.54 -27.36
N ALA A 415 8.39 23.67 -27.95
CA ALA A 415 8.41 24.97 -27.26
C ALA A 415 7.54 24.98 -25.98
N ASN A 416 6.36 24.34 -26.02
CA ASN A 416 5.49 24.24 -24.85
C ASN A 416 6.09 23.33 -23.77
N LEU A 417 6.78 22.24 -24.15
CA LEU A 417 7.52 21.42 -23.19
C LEU A 417 8.60 22.25 -22.49
N VAL A 418 9.38 23.02 -23.25
CA VAL A 418 10.39 23.92 -22.69
C VAL A 418 9.76 24.97 -21.76
N ALA A 419 8.60 25.50 -22.09
CA ALA A 419 7.87 26.45 -21.24
C ALA A 419 7.47 25.82 -19.89
N LEU A 420 7.04 24.55 -19.87
CA LEU A 420 6.78 23.83 -18.62
C LEU A 420 8.05 23.72 -17.76
N TRP A 421 9.18 23.35 -18.36
CA TRP A 421 10.46 23.18 -17.63
C TRP A 421 11.08 24.50 -17.17
N ARG A 422 10.78 25.61 -17.85
CA ARG A 422 11.14 26.97 -17.42
C ARG A 422 10.43 27.40 -16.13
N GLU A 423 9.19 26.97 -15.95
CA GLU A 423 8.46 27.20 -14.69
C GLU A 423 8.99 26.29 -13.58
N ARG A 424 9.21 25.01 -13.90
CA ARG A 424 9.70 24.00 -12.94
C ARG A 424 10.43 22.88 -13.65
N ASN A 425 11.67 22.60 -13.23
CA ASN A 425 12.55 21.64 -13.89
C ASN A 425 12.34 20.20 -13.38
N GLY A 426 11.18 19.63 -13.71
CA GLY A 426 10.77 18.28 -13.26
C GLY A 426 10.10 18.26 -11.89
N GLY A 427 9.42 17.16 -11.57
CA GLY A 427 8.65 17.03 -10.33
C GLY A 427 7.32 16.33 -10.55
N GLY A 428 6.43 16.36 -9.55
CA GLY A 428 5.10 15.76 -9.67
C GLY A 428 4.17 16.57 -10.60
N VAL A 429 3.41 15.89 -11.45
CA VAL A 429 2.45 16.49 -12.38
C VAL A 429 1.03 16.42 -11.80
N ALA A 430 0.33 17.55 -11.76
CA ALA A 430 -1.07 17.61 -11.35
C ALA A 430 -2.01 17.25 -12.52
N ALA A 431 -1.83 17.89 -13.69
CA ALA A 431 -2.59 17.56 -14.90
C ALA A 431 -1.94 16.38 -15.64
N ARG A 432 -2.25 15.16 -15.21
CA ARG A 432 -1.58 13.94 -15.70
C ARG A 432 -2.49 12.89 -16.34
N PHE A 433 -3.81 13.11 -16.36
CA PHE A 433 -4.77 12.14 -16.87
C PHE A 433 -5.30 12.57 -18.23
N VAL A 434 -5.57 11.62 -19.13
CA VAL A 434 -6.34 11.84 -20.35
C VAL A 434 -7.60 10.99 -20.30
N ARG A 435 -8.73 11.60 -20.65
CA ARG A 435 -10.03 10.92 -20.71
C ARG A 435 -10.32 10.45 -22.13
N PHE A 436 -10.40 9.14 -22.32
CA PHE A 436 -10.91 8.52 -23.53
C PHE A 436 -12.38 8.17 -23.35
N SER A 437 -13.20 8.50 -24.35
CA SER A 437 -14.61 8.12 -24.38
C SER A 437 -14.84 7.30 -25.65
N GLU A 438 -15.06 6.00 -25.48
CA GLU A 438 -15.46 5.09 -26.55
C GLU A 438 -16.87 4.58 -26.23
N ASP A 439 -17.84 4.97 -27.07
CA ASP A 439 -19.26 4.72 -26.86
C ASP A 439 -19.75 5.19 -25.47
N ALA A 440 -20.15 4.25 -24.61
CA ALA A 440 -20.60 4.50 -23.23
C ALA A 440 -19.50 4.26 -22.19
N ALA A 441 -18.33 3.75 -22.59
CA ALA A 441 -17.22 3.48 -21.71
C ALA A 441 -16.30 4.71 -21.64
N VAL A 442 -16.00 5.12 -20.41
CA VAL A 442 -15.03 6.18 -20.13
C VAL A 442 -13.80 5.53 -19.52
N ARG A 443 -12.63 5.80 -20.09
CA ARG A 443 -11.34 5.32 -19.60
C ARG A 443 -10.43 6.52 -19.32
N ASP A 444 -10.02 6.66 -18.08
CA ASP A 444 -9.12 7.73 -17.64
C ASP A 444 -7.69 7.17 -17.51
N VAL A 445 -6.79 7.52 -18.42
CA VAL A 445 -5.41 6.98 -18.46
C VAL A 445 -4.45 7.97 -17.82
N GLU A 446 -3.57 7.50 -16.94
CA GLU A 446 -2.48 8.31 -16.37
C GLU A 446 -1.29 8.32 -17.34
N ILE A 447 -0.98 9.50 -17.87
CA ILE A 447 0.03 9.69 -18.91
C ILE A 447 1.43 9.82 -18.32
N MET A 448 1.63 10.70 -17.33
CA MET A 448 2.96 11.10 -16.86
C MET A 448 2.88 11.60 -15.41
N ARG A 449 3.69 11.06 -14.51
CA ARG A 449 3.66 11.34 -13.06
C ARG A 449 4.82 12.23 -12.62
N PHE A 450 6.03 11.90 -13.05
CA PHE A 450 7.29 12.46 -12.57
C PHE A 450 8.30 12.64 -13.72
N PRO A 451 8.08 13.61 -14.62
CA PRO A 451 9.07 14.00 -15.60
C PRO A 451 10.37 14.42 -14.91
N VAL A 452 11.50 13.96 -15.46
CA VAL A 452 12.81 14.22 -14.90
C VAL A 452 13.31 15.65 -15.21
N PRO A 453 14.22 16.21 -14.40
CA PRO A 453 14.88 17.47 -14.74
C PRO A 453 15.62 17.40 -16.08
N LEU A 454 15.72 18.51 -16.83
CA LEU A 454 16.32 18.55 -18.18
C LEU A 454 17.76 18.02 -18.21
N GLU A 455 18.54 18.22 -17.15
CA GLU A 455 19.91 17.70 -17.04
C GLU A 455 19.97 16.17 -17.12
N HIS A 456 18.85 15.49 -16.83
CA HIS A 456 18.72 14.04 -16.76
C HIS A 456 17.95 13.45 -17.93
N VAL A 457 17.27 14.27 -18.74
CA VAL A 457 16.61 13.83 -19.97
C VAL A 457 17.66 13.26 -20.93
N VAL A 458 17.49 12.02 -21.38
CA VAL A 458 18.42 11.32 -22.28
C VAL A 458 17.64 10.58 -23.37
N THR A 459 18.35 10.03 -24.36
CA THR A 459 17.73 9.12 -25.33
C THR A 459 17.52 7.73 -24.72
N LEU A 460 16.58 6.95 -25.25
CA LEU A 460 16.34 5.58 -24.82
C LEU A 460 17.60 4.72 -25.02
N ALA A 461 18.35 4.96 -26.09
CA ALA A 461 19.64 4.30 -26.32
C ALA A 461 20.63 4.57 -25.17
N MET A 462 20.75 5.82 -24.74
CA MET A 462 21.62 6.20 -23.63
C MET A 462 21.15 5.60 -22.31
N LEU A 463 19.84 5.60 -22.04
CA LEU A 463 19.27 4.97 -20.85
C LEU A 463 19.57 3.47 -20.81
N SER A 464 19.34 2.77 -21.93
CA SER A 464 19.64 1.33 -22.07
C SER A 464 21.12 1.05 -21.77
N ASN A 465 22.04 1.85 -22.32
CA ASN A 465 23.48 1.68 -22.11
C ASN A 465 23.95 1.93 -20.67
N ARG A 466 23.14 2.63 -19.86
CA ARG A 466 23.41 2.83 -18.43
C ARG A 466 22.89 1.69 -17.58
N MET A 467 22.34 0.64 -18.17
CA MET A 467 21.83 -0.50 -17.43
C MET A 467 22.52 -1.79 -17.85
N GLU A 468 22.68 -2.67 -16.88
CA GLU A 468 23.05 -4.07 -17.09
C GLU A 468 21.78 -4.91 -17.10
N PHE A 469 21.36 -5.33 -18.29
CA PHE A 469 20.24 -6.25 -18.48
C PHE A 469 20.67 -7.68 -18.17
N ALA A 470 19.72 -8.48 -17.69
CA ALA A 470 19.93 -9.91 -17.53
C ALA A 470 20.17 -10.59 -18.90
N PRO A 471 20.92 -11.71 -18.95
CA PRO A 471 21.26 -12.39 -20.21
C PRO A 471 20.05 -12.82 -21.05
N ASN A 472 18.91 -13.08 -20.41
CA ASN A 472 17.64 -13.46 -21.03
C ASN A 472 16.78 -12.27 -21.49
N GLU A 473 17.20 -11.03 -21.23
CA GLU A 473 16.50 -9.82 -21.65
C GLU A 473 17.23 -9.16 -22.82
N ILE A 474 16.45 -8.55 -23.73
CA ILE A 474 17.00 -7.75 -24.82
C ILE A 474 17.08 -6.29 -24.33
N PRO A 475 18.29 -5.69 -24.26
CA PRO A 475 18.44 -4.27 -23.97
C PRO A 475 17.60 -3.41 -24.90
N TRP A 476 17.00 -2.36 -24.35
CA TRP A 476 16.02 -1.53 -25.06
C TRP A 476 16.56 -0.84 -26.31
N ASP A 477 17.84 -0.48 -26.32
CA ASP A 477 18.51 0.08 -27.50
C ASP A 477 18.53 -0.90 -28.68
N ARG A 478 18.62 -2.20 -28.40
CA ARG A 478 18.57 -3.27 -29.39
C ARG A 478 17.14 -3.68 -29.73
N ALA A 479 16.23 -3.66 -28.75
CA ALA A 479 14.83 -4.00 -28.95
C ALA A 479 14.09 -2.97 -29.82
N HIS A 480 14.49 -1.69 -29.72
CA HIS A 480 13.82 -0.57 -30.39
C HIS A 480 14.75 0.15 -31.36
N PRO A 481 14.71 -0.18 -32.67
CA PRO A 481 15.44 0.55 -33.69
C PRO A 481 15.11 2.04 -33.68
N GLY A 482 16.14 2.89 -33.81
CA GLY A 482 16.00 4.34 -33.73
C GLY A 482 15.90 4.89 -32.30
N SER A 483 16.28 4.10 -31.29
CA SER A 483 16.25 4.48 -29.87
C SER A 483 17.10 5.70 -29.52
N GLU A 484 18.06 6.08 -30.37
CA GLU A 484 18.81 7.33 -30.30
C GLU A 484 17.96 8.57 -30.64
N ARG A 485 16.78 8.38 -31.26
CA ARG A 485 15.81 9.44 -31.56
C ARG A 485 14.54 9.34 -30.70
N LEU A 486 14.59 8.56 -29.63
CA LEU A 486 13.54 8.46 -28.61
C LEU A 486 14.02 9.16 -27.34
N VAL A 487 13.44 10.31 -26.99
CA VAL A 487 13.86 11.09 -25.80
C VAL A 487 12.99 10.72 -24.60
N VAL A 488 13.61 10.34 -23.49
CA VAL A 488 12.92 9.88 -22.27
C VAL A 488 12.57 11.07 -21.38
N LEU A 489 11.27 11.34 -21.21
CA LEU A 489 10.77 12.36 -20.28
C LEU A 489 10.59 11.79 -18.86
N GLU A 490 10.14 10.54 -18.78
CA GLU A 490 9.91 9.79 -17.55
C GLU A 490 10.23 8.32 -17.80
N ALA A 491 10.82 7.64 -16.82
CA ALA A 491 10.90 6.18 -16.79
C ALA A 491 10.66 5.66 -15.37
N ASP A 492 9.83 4.63 -15.25
CA ASP A 492 9.50 3.96 -14.00
C ASP A 492 9.45 2.46 -14.26
N HIS A 493 10.46 1.72 -13.79
CA HIS A 493 10.67 0.32 -14.15
C HIS A 493 10.73 0.13 -15.66
N ASP A 494 9.80 -0.62 -16.24
CA ASP A 494 9.73 -0.88 -17.68
C ASP A 494 8.77 0.11 -18.40
N ARG A 495 8.04 0.96 -17.65
CA ARG A 495 7.18 2.03 -18.19
C ARG A 495 8.00 3.27 -18.55
N ALA A 496 7.64 3.96 -19.64
CA ALA A 496 8.26 5.23 -20.02
C ALA A 496 7.32 6.17 -20.78
N VAL A 497 7.60 7.47 -20.68
CA VAL A 497 7.04 8.51 -21.54
C VAL A 497 8.14 9.03 -22.46
N LEU A 498 7.94 8.90 -23.77
CA LEU A 498 8.96 9.19 -24.77
C LEU A 498 8.50 10.27 -25.75
N LEU A 499 9.42 11.13 -26.19
CA LEU A 499 9.27 11.88 -27.43
C LEU A 499 9.86 11.07 -28.59
N ASP A 500 9.09 10.83 -29.64
CA ASP A 500 9.48 10.04 -30.80
C ASP A 500 9.79 10.91 -32.01
N TYR A 501 11.10 11.05 -32.30
CA TYR A 501 11.61 11.79 -33.44
C TYR A 501 11.95 10.91 -34.65
N ARG A 502 11.75 9.58 -34.59
CA ARG A 502 12.27 8.66 -35.62
C ARG A 502 11.77 9.00 -37.03
N ASP A 503 10.49 9.35 -37.14
CA ASP A 503 9.81 9.64 -38.41
C ASP A 503 9.62 11.14 -38.70
N ARG A 504 10.16 12.03 -37.85
CA ARG A 504 9.89 13.48 -37.91
C ARG A 504 11.17 14.26 -38.20
N ARG A 505 11.12 15.15 -39.20
CA ARG A 505 12.23 16.02 -39.62
C ARG A 505 12.09 17.48 -39.16
N ASP A 506 10.90 17.86 -38.70
CA ASP A 506 10.54 19.27 -38.40
C ASP A 506 10.57 19.58 -36.90
N ASP A 507 11.36 18.83 -36.12
CA ASP A 507 11.49 18.98 -34.65
C ASP A 507 10.17 18.96 -33.86
N ASP A 508 9.14 18.36 -34.44
CA ASP A 508 7.81 18.16 -33.86
C ASP A 508 7.58 16.66 -33.59
N PRO A 509 8.00 16.15 -32.42
CA PRO A 509 7.92 14.75 -32.08
C PRO A 509 6.51 14.32 -31.68
N ALA A 510 6.20 13.05 -31.93
CA ALA A 510 5.06 12.41 -31.28
C ALA A 510 5.40 12.10 -29.81
N VAL A 511 4.38 11.90 -28.98
CA VAL A 511 4.55 11.40 -27.61
C VAL A 511 4.07 9.96 -27.54
N LEU A 512 4.90 9.08 -26.99
CA LEU A 512 4.57 7.69 -26.70
C LEU A 512 4.45 7.52 -25.19
N VAL A 513 3.33 6.97 -24.73
CA VAL A 513 3.15 6.47 -23.38
C VAL A 513 3.23 4.95 -23.45
N VAL A 514 4.36 4.43 -22.97
CA VAL A 514 4.76 3.02 -23.09
C VAL A 514 4.60 2.36 -21.73
N ASP A 515 3.70 1.38 -21.63
CA ASP A 515 3.49 0.65 -20.38
C ASP A 515 4.60 -0.37 -20.10
N ASP A 516 5.23 -0.91 -21.14
CA ASP A 516 6.26 -1.95 -21.07
C ASP A 516 7.25 -1.83 -22.23
N LEU A 517 8.47 -1.38 -21.95
CA LEU A 517 9.57 -1.26 -22.93
C LEU A 517 10.10 -2.61 -23.41
N GLY A 518 9.68 -3.74 -22.84
CA GLY A 518 9.91 -5.07 -23.39
C GLY A 518 9.01 -5.39 -24.61
N ARG A 519 7.94 -4.61 -24.84
CA ARG A 519 6.98 -4.82 -25.93
C ARG A 519 7.22 -3.88 -27.12
N PRO A 520 6.73 -4.23 -28.33
CA PRO A 520 6.82 -3.35 -29.48
C PRO A 520 6.18 -1.97 -29.23
N LEU A 521 6.90 -0.89 -29.55
CA LEU A 521 6.38 0.49 -29.39
C LEU A 521 5.14 0.81 -30.23
N ALA A 522 4.78 -0.03 -31.20
CA ALA A 522 3.53 0.10 -31.96
C ALA A 522 2.28 -0.15 -31.09
N GLU A 523 2.44 -0.79 -29.93
CA GLU A 523 1.37 -1.02 -28.95
C GLU A 523 1.21 0.15 -27.96
N ALA A 524 2.15 1.10 -27.94
CA ALA A 524 2.12 2.24 -27.03
C ALA A 524 1.01 3.23 -27.39
N LEU A 525 0.45 3.89 -26.38
CA LEU A 525 -0.47 5.00 -26.60
C LEU A 525 0.30 6.17 -27.23
N ARG A 526 -0.20 6.66 -28.37
CA ARG A 526 0.49 7.66 -29.19
C ARG A 526 -0.32 8.93 -29.33
N PHE A 527 0.34 10.06 -29.10
CA PHE A 527 -0.13 11.40 -29.45
C PHE A 527 0.75 11.96 -30.56
N GLU A 528 0.16 12.48 -31.63
CA GLU A 528 0.95 12.90 -32.79
C GLU A 528 1.86 14.11 -32.50
N ARG A 529 1.54 14.92 -31.49
CA ARG A 529 2.35 16.05 -31.02
C ARG A 529 2.31 16.18 -29.51
N PHE A 530 3.33 16.81 -28.94
CA PHE A 530 3.31 17.17 -27.52
C PHE A 530 2.14 18.10 -27.18
N ASP A 531 1.81 19.05 -28.05
CA ASP A 531 0.71 20.00 -27.84
C ASP A 531 -0.66 19.31 -27.86
N ASP A 532 -0.82 18.26 -28.69
CA ASP A 532 -2.04 17.46 -28.75
C ASP A 532 -2.26 16.70 -27.42
N LEU A 533 -1.18 16.20 -26.81
CA LEU A 533 -1.23 15.63 -25.48
C LEU A 533 -1.55 16.71 -24.44
N LEU A 534 -0.80 17.82 -24.46
CA LEU A 534 -0.86 18.86 -23.44
C LEU A 534 -2.28 19.40 -23.28
N THR A 535 -2.98 19.65 -24.38
CA THR A 535 -4.36 20.18 -24.39
C THR A 535 -5.40 19.19 -23.85
N GLN A 536 -5.11 17.89 -23.86
CA GLN A 536 -5.99 16.82 -23.38
C GLN A 536 -5.78 16.44 -21.92
N LEU A 537 -4.68 16.89 -21.31
CA LEU A 537 -4.38 16.58 -19.91
C LEU A 537 -5.42 17.20 -18.97
N CYS A 538 -5.86 16.44 -17.99
CA CYS A 538 -6.75 16.82 -16.92
C CYS A 538 -6.10 16.52 -15.56
N PHE A 539 -6.49 17.28 -14.54
CA PHE A 539 -6.17 16.98 -13.14
C PHE A 539 -7.34 16.30 -12.43
N GLN A 540 -7.06 15.61 -11.32
CA GLN A 540 -8.08 14.94 -10.52
C GLN A 540 -8.70 15.88 -9.48
N LEU A 541 -10.04 15.92 -9.42
CA LEU A 541 -10.83 16.63 -8.43
C LEU A 541 -10.97 15.76 -7.18
N GLY A 542 -9.98 15.82 -6.29
CA GLY A 542 -9.96 15.00 -5.08
C GLY A 542 -9.05 15.54 -3.99
N ARG A 543 -9.37 15.20 -2.73
CA ARG A 543 -8.54 15.60 -1.57
C ARG A 543 -7.28 14.76 -1.39
N TRP A 544 -7.19 13.61 -2.07
CA TRP A 544 -6.02 12.74 -2.01
C TRP A 544 -5.39 12.69 -3.40
N ASP A 545 -4.19 13.24 -3.50
CA ASP A 545 -3.30 13.12 -4.65
C ASP A 545 -1.92 12.73 -4.10
N ASP A 546 -1.37 11.63 -4.62
CA ASP A 546 -0.09 11.05 -4.22
C ASP A 546 1.12 11.64 -4.96
N VAL A 547 0.88 12.49 -5.97
CA VAL A 547 1.90 13.06 -6.84
C VAL A 547 1.96 14.59 -6.72
N SER A 548 0.86 15.29 -7.05
CA SER A 548 0.80 16.74 -7.01
C SER A 548 -0.62 17.26 -6.92
N VAL A 549 -0.90 18.11 -5.93
CA VAL A 549 -2.22 18.71 -5.77
C VAL A 549 -2.39 19.85 -6.79
N PRO A 550 -3.55 19.95 -7.48
CA PRO A 550 -3.86 21.10 -8.31
C PRO A 550 -3.88 22.39 -7.49
N ARG A 551 -3.60 23.55 -8.09
CA ARG A 551 -3.61 24.82 -7.34
C ARG A 551 -5.04 25.14 -6.89
N GLU A 552 -5.16 25.83 -5.76
CA GLU A 552 -6.49 26.23 -5.23
C GLU A 552 -7.32 27.03 -6.24
N ALA A 553 -6.68 27.87 -7.06
CA ALA A 553 -7.35 28.61 -8.12
C ALA A 553 -7.97 27.70 -9.19
N ASP A 554 -7.25 26.65 -9.59
CA ASP A 554 -7.71 25.70 -10.61
C ASP A 554 -8.85 24.82 -10.06
N LEU A 555 -8.80 24.48 -8.76
CA LEU A 555 -9.89 23.78 -8.05
C LEU A 555 -11.13 24.63 -7.84
N ALA A 556 -11.00 25.95 -7.76
CA ALA A 556 -12.13 26.86 -7.56
C ALA A 556 -12.89 27.15 -8.87
N GLU A 557 -12.24 26.95 -10.02
CA GLU A 557 -12.83 27.14 -11.35
C GLU A 557 -13.53 25.88 -11.89
N ALA A 558 -13.14 24.70 -11.39
CA ALA A 558 -13.77 23.41 -11.70
C ALA A 558 -15.02 23.16 -10.83
#